data_AF-A0A5R8K834-F1
#
_entry.id   AF-A0A5R8K834-F1
#
_cell.length_a   1.000
_cell.length_b   1.000
_cell.length_c   1.000
_cell.angle_alpha   90.00
_cell.angle_beta   90.00
_cell.angle_gamma   90.00
#
_symmetry.space_group_name_H-M   'P 1'
#
loop_
_entity.id
_entity.type
_entity.pdbx_description
1 polymer ?
#
loop_
_entity_poly.entity_id
_entity_poly.type
_entity_poly.pdbx_seq_one_letter_code
_entity_poly.pdbx_strand_id
1 'polypeptide(L)'
;MAIACAHEPVGIFLVKSGKGLVRTSDGDMEIGVGDYLMQAPGVAHQVVNQGDEDLVMLVIADNPAADMIRYPASKKYFLKPSRVMFGELGESVEYYEGEE
;
A
#
# COMPACT_ATOMS: atom_id res chain seq x y z
N MET A 1 -10.73 1.28 3.54
CA MET A 1 -9.54 0.82 4.28
C MET A 1 -8.43 0.60 3.29
N ALA A 2 -7.45 1.50 3.25
CA ALA A 2 -6.25 1.31 2.46
C ALA A 2 -5.21 0.66 3.36
N ILE A 3 -4.48 -0.33 2.87
CA ILE A 3 -3.51 -1.05 3.69
C ILE A 3 -2.14 -0.45 3.40
N ALA A 4 -1.46 0.04 4.45
CA ALA A 4 -0.14 0.62 4.32
C ALA A 4 0.90 -0.48 4.14
N CYS A 5 1.54 -0.59 2.99
CA CYS A 5 2.44 -1.69 2.69
C CYS A 5 3.82 -1.26 2.22
N ALA A 6 4.84 -2.00 2.64
CA ALA A 6 6.15 -2.02 2.02
C ALA A 6 6.28 -3.32 1.24
N HIS A 7 6.53 -3.21 -0.06
CA HIS A 7 6.79 -4.35 -0.93
C HIS A 7 8.14 -4.13 -1.63
N GLU A 8 8.85 -5.21 -1.92
CA GLU A 8 10.13 -5.18 -2.64
C GLU A 8 10.06 -4.62 -4.08
N PRO A 9 8.91 -4.62 -4.78
CA PRO A 9 8.87 -4.11 -6.15
C PRO A 9 8.53 -2.63 -6.25
N VAL A 10 8.90 -2.01 -7.38
CA VAL A 10 8.55 -0.61 -7.69
C VAL A 10 7.09 -0.52 -8.11
N GLY A 11 6.35 0.42 -7.52
CA GLY A 11 5.00 0.78 -7.94
C GLY A 11 4.91 2.24 -8.39
N ILE A 12 4.29 2.50 -9.54
CA ILE A 12 3.96 3.86 -9.98
C ILE A 12 2.45 4.04 -9.95
N PHE A 13 2.00 5.12 -9.32
CA PHE A 13 0.58 5.49 -9.24
C PHE A 13 0.39 6.84 -9.93
N LEU A 14 -0.55 6.94 -10.86
CA LEU A 14 -0.91 8.18 -11.54
C LEU A 14 -2.38 8.51 -11.29
N VAL A 15 -2.68 9.67 -10.74
CA VAL A 15 -4.05 10.10 -10.45
C VAL A 15 -4.76 10.54 -11.74
N LYS A 16 -5.87 9.87 -12.06
CA LYS A 16 -6.70 10.14 -13.24
C LYS A 16 -7.90 11.04 -12.94
N SER A 17 -8.53 10.90 -11.78
CA SER A 17 -9.62 11.75 -11.28
C SER A 17 -9.68 11.69 -9.75
N GLY A 18 -10.34 12.68 -9.13
CA GLY A 18 -10.50 12.75 -7.67
C GLY A 18 -9.28 13.32 -6.94
N LYS A 19 -9.30 13.21 -5.61
CA LYS A 19 -8.24 13.66 -4.70
C LYS A 19 -8.00 12.61 -3.63
N GLY A 20 -6.79 12.59 -3.09
CA GLY A 20 -6.41 11.67 -2.02
C GLY A 20 -5.30 12.21 -1.14
N LEU A 21 -4.92 11.39 -0.18
CA LEU A 21 -3.80 11.62 0.72
C LEU A 21 -2.86 10.42 0.64
N VAL A 22 -1.57 10.67 0.47
CA VAL A 22 -0.52 9.64 0.56
C VAL A 22 0.15 9.78 1.91
N ARG A 23 0.15 8.71 2.69
CA ARG A 23 0.92 8.63 3.93
C ARG A 23 2.23 7.92 3.67
N THR A 24 3.31 8.53 4.11
CA THR A 24 4.68 7.98 4.05
C THR A 24 5.37 8.14 5.40
N SER A 25 6.58 7.59 5.56
CA SER A 25 7.41 7.84 6.75
C SER A 25 7.75 9.32 6.94
N ASP A 26 7.73 10.11 5.87
CA ASP A 26 8.15 11.51 5.87
C ASP A 26 6.96 12.45 6.11
N GLY A 27 5.75 11.90 6.20
CA GLY A 27 4.51 12.62 6.44
C GLY A 27 3.44 12.36 5.39
N ASP A 28 2.37 13.14 5.49
CA ASP A 28 1.19 13.05 4.66
C ASP A 28 1.25 14.10 3.53
N MET A 29 0.89 13.70 2.31
CA MET A 29 0.89 14.54 1.12
C MET A 29 -0.43 14.43 0.37
N GLU A 30 -1.08 15.55 0.09
CA GLU A 30 -2.27 15.58 -0.77
C GLU A 30 -1.88 15.28 -2.23
N ILE A 31 -2.74 14.53 -2.92
CA ILE A 31 -2.60 14.22 -4.34
C ILE A 31 -3.88 14.54 -5.11
N GLY A 32 -3.72 14.94 -6.36
CA GLY A 32 -4.81 15.24 -7.27
C GLY A 32 -4.48 14.89 -8.72
N VAL A 33 -5.39 15.22 -9.63
CA VAL A 33 -5.29 14.86 -11.05
C VAL A 33 -3.97 15.33 -11.67
N GLY A 34 -3.27 14.40 -12.29
CA GLY A 34 -1.97 14.65 -12.94
C GLY A 34 -0.76 14.35 -12.05
N ASP A 35 -0.95 14.22 -10.74
CA ASP A 35 0.12 13.82 -9.83
C ASP A 35 0.49 12.35 -10.03
N TYR A 36 1.78 12.05 -9.88
CA TYR A 36 2.29 10.69 -9.88
C TYR A 36 3.17 10.43 -8.65
N LEU A 37 3.14 9.18 -8.20
CA LEU A 37 3.89 8.70 -7.04
C LEU A 37 4.77 7.55 -7.49
N MET A 38 6.01 7.55 -7.02
CA MET A 38 6.92 6.43 -7.18
C MET A 38 7.16 5.80 -5.81
N GLN A 39 6.68 4.57 -5.64
CA GLN A 39 6.89 3.76 -4.46
C GLN A 39 8.20 3.00 -4.63
N ALA A 40 9.24 3.46 -3.96
CA ALA A 40 10.51 2.73 -3.93
C ALA A 40 10.37 1.40 -3.16
N PRO A 41 11.12 0.36 -3.56
CA PRO A 41 11.20 -0.91 -2.84
C PRO A 41 11.40 -0.71 -1.34
N GLY A 42 10.61 -1.44 -0.54
CA GLY A 42 10.73 -1.45 0.92
C GLY A 42 10.22 -0.18 1.63
N VAL A 43 9.77 0.84 0.88
CA VAL A 43 9.19 2.05 1.48
C VAL A 43 7.70 1.87 1.70
N ALA A 44 7.30 1.92 2.97
CA ALA A 44 5.90 1.78 3.36
C ALA A 44 5.09 3.01 2.92
N HIS A 45 3.91 2.75 2.35
CA HIS A 45 3.04 3.79 1.84
C HIS A 45 1.58 3.40 1.91
N GLN A 46 0.70 4.39 1.98
CA GLN A 46 -0.74 4.22 2.00
C GLN A 46 -1.40 5.33 1.18
N VAL A 47 -2.32 4.98 0.27
CA VAL A 47 -3.17 5.97 -0.41
C VAL A 47 -4.56 5.96 0.24
N VAL A 48 -5.02 7.10 0.72
CA VAL A 48 -6.32 7.25 1.38
C VAL A 48 -7.19 8.18 0.53
N ASN A 49 -8.38 7.71 0.15
CA ASN A 49 -9.43 8.60 -0.34
C ASN A 49 -10.18 9.18 0.88
N GLN A 50 -10.00 10.47 1.13
CA GLN A 50 -10.70 11.20 2.21
C GLN A 50 -11.89 12.03 1.69
N GLY A 51 -12.10 12.04 0.37
CA GLY A 51 -13.19 12.77 -0.27
C GLY A 51 -14.49 11.98 -0.32
N ASP A 52 -15.53 12.65 -0.81
CA ASP A 52 -16.86 12.11 -1.13
C ASP A 52 -17.00 11.66 -2.60
N GLU A 53 -15.98 11.92 -3.42
CA GLU A 53 -15.88 11.47 -4.81
C GLU A 53 -14.85 10.33 -4.97
N ASP A 54 -14.94 9.59 -6.07
CA ASP A 54 -14.01 8.51 -6.39
C ASP A 54 -12.60 9.04 -6.73
N LEU A 55 -11.59 8.50 -6.05
CA LEU A 55 -10.19 8.61 -6.45
C LEU A 55 -9.84 7.50 -7.44
N VAL A 56 -9.62 7.85 -8.71
CA VAL A 56 -9.25 6.90 -9.76
C VAL A 56 -7.76 7.03 -10.07
N MET A 57 -7.04 5.92 -10.02
CA MET A 57 -5.60 5.88 -10.27
C MET A 57 -5.24 4.80 -11.29
N LEU A 58 -4.25 5.09 -12.13
CA LEU A 58 -3.53 4.08 -12.91
C LEU A 58 -2.36 3.58 -12.07
N VAL A 59 -2.33 2.27 -11.82
CA VAL A 59 -1.22 1.60 -11.11
C VAL A 59 -0.40 0.81 -12.11
N ILE A 60 0.91 1.06 -12.14
CA ILE A 60 1.88 0.33 -12.95
C ILE A 60 2.85 -0.35 -11.99
N ALA A 61 2.89 -1.68 -12.01
CA ALA A 61 3.75 -2.49 -11.18
C ALA A 61 4.28 -3.69 -11.98
N ASP A 62 5.45 -4.18 -11.63
CA ASP A 62 6.11 -5.35 -12.23
C ASP A 62 5.48 -6.69 -11.79
N ASN A 63 4.75 -6.73 -10.67
CA ASN A 63 3.98 -7.87 -10.17
C ASN A 63 4.79 -9.19 -10.15
N PRO A 64 5.86 -9.28 -9.35
CA PRO A 64 6.67 -10.48 -9.31
C PRO A 64 5.89 -11.70 -8.80
N ALA A 65 6.31 -12.89 -9.23
CA ALA A 65 5.71 -14.15 -8.83
C ALA A 65 5.87 -14.45 -7.32
N ALA A 66 6.94 -13.93 -6.70
CA ALA A 66 7.24 -14.07 -5.28
C ALA A 66 7.57 -12.69 -4.69
N ASP A 67 7.09 -12.44 -3.47
CA ASP A 67 7.22 -11.18 -2.76
C ASP A 67 6.93 -11.41 -1.28
N MET A 68 7.53 -10.60 -0.42
CA MET A 68 7.23 -10.54 1.00
C MET A 68 6.83 -9.11 1.33
N ILE A 69 5.55 -8.92 1.61
CA ILE A 69 4.96 -7.61 1.83
C ILE A 69 4.82 -7.39 3.34
N ARG A 70 5.35 -6.29 3.85
CA ARG A 70 5.21 -5.92 5.26
C ARG A 70 4.14 -4.85 5.42
N TYR A 71 3.32 -5.02 6.44
CA TYR A 71 2.33 -4.05 6.91
C TYR A 71 2.77 -3.52 8.27
N PRO A 72 3.50 -2.39 8.33
CA PRO A 72 4.13 -1.94 9.58
C PRO A 72 3.13 -1.53 10.64
N ALA A 73 2.00 -0.93 10.25
CA ALA A 73 0.99 -0.42 11.17
C ALA A 73 0.34 -1.56 11.98
N SER A 74 -0.04 -2.65 11.29
CA SER A 74 -0.66 -3.83 11.90
C SER A 74 0.37 -4.87 12.36
N LYS A 75 1.67 -4.68 12.08
CA LYS A 75 2.75 -5.64 12.36
C LYS A 75 2.56 -7.01 11.71
N LYS A 76 2.13 -7.01 10.44
CA LYS A 76 1.85 -8.23 9.67
C LYS A 76 2.75 -8.36 8.45
N TYR A 77 2.81 -9.57 7.93
CA TYR A 77 3.49 -9.92 6.70
C TYR A 77 2.57 -10.75 5.80
N PHE A 78 2.65 -10.52 4.48
CA PHE A 78 2.03 -11.35 3.46
C PHE A 78 3.09 -11.96 2.56
N LEU A 79 3.00 -13.27 2.33
CA LEU A 79 3.95 -13.99 1.48
C LEU A 79 3.29 -14.45 0.18
N LYS A 80 3.93 -14.15 -0.96
CA LYS A 80 3.60 -14.76 -2.26
C LYS A 80 4.60 -15.89 -2.60
N PRO A 81 4.16 -16.97 -3.28
CA PRO A 81 2.83 -17.19 -3.84
C PRO A 81 1.86 -17.92 -2.88
N SER A 82 2.32 -18.33 -1.69
CA SER A 82 1.54 -19.11 -0.73
C SER A 82 0.31 -18.36 -0.19
N ARG A 83 0.28 -17.03 -0.29
CA ARG A 83 -0.81 -16.15 0.16
C ARG A 83 -1.16 -16.32 1.63
N VAL A 84 -0.15 -16.57 2.45
CA VAL A 84 -0.29 -16.64 3.91
C VAL A 84 0.01 -15.30 4.55
N MET A 85 -0.76 -14.99 5.59
CA MET A 85 -0.59 -13.84 6.47
C MET A 85 -0.05 -14.31 7.81
N PHE A 86 0.97 -13.64 8.33
CA PHE A 86 1.50 -13.92 9.67
C PHE A 86 1.91 -12.64 10.40
N GLY A 87 1.81 -12.68 11.73
CA GLY A 87 2.27 -11.61 12.62
C GLY A 87 3.78 -11.65 12.86
N GLU A 88 4.29 -10.68 13.64
CA GLU A 88 5.72 -10.59 13.98
C GLU A 88 6.28 -11.82 14.71
N LEU A 89 5.43 -12.60 15.40
CA LEU A 89 5.85 -13.81 16.11
C LEU A 89 5.60 -15.10 15.29
N GLY A 90 5.17 -14.97 14.03
CA GLY A 90 4.91 -16.08 13.12
C GLY A 90 3.55 -16.76 13.30
N GLU A 91 2.68 -16.18 14.13
CA GLU A 91 1.28 -16.59 14.29
C GLU A 91 0.48 -16.29 13.02
N SER A 92 -0.46 -17.18 12.67
CA SER A 92 -1.40 -16.93 11.57
C SER A 92 -2.36 -15.82 11.97
N VAL A 93 -2.57 -14.86 11.07
CA VAL A 93 -3.46 -13.70 11.28
C VAL A 93 -4.35 -13.50 10.07
N GLU A 94 -5.49 -12.84 10.26
CA GLU A 94 -6.40 -12.52 9.17
C GLU A 94 -5.96 -11.27 8.39
N TYR A 95 -6.39 -11.17 7.13
CA TYR A 95 -5.96 -10.09 6.24
C TYR A 95 -6.28 -8.69 6.78
N TYR A 96 -7.42 -8.52 7.45
CA TYR A 96 -7.86 -7.23 8.00
C TYR A 96 -7.60 -7.08 9.51
N GLU A 97 -6.95 -8.05 10.15
CA GLU A 97 -6.65 -7.98 11.57
C GLU A 97 -5.72 -6.80 11.90
N GLY A 98 -6.15 -5.88 12.77
CA GLY A 98 -5.35 -4.71 13.16
C GLY A 98 -5.23 -3.60 12.10
N GLU A 99 -6.09 -3.62 11.07
CA GLU A 99 -6.22 -2.55 10.08
C GLU A 99 -7.63 -1.95 10.25
N GLU A 100 -7.75 -0.73 10.83
CA GLU A 100 -9.00 0.06 10.94
C GLU A 100 -8.81 1.46 10.34
#